data_AF-A0A544YA95-F1
#
_entry.id   AF-A0A544YA95-F1
#
_cell.length_a   1.000
_cell.length_b   1.000
_cell.length_c   1.000
_cell.angle_alpha   90.00
_cell.angle_beta   90.00
_cell.angle_gamma   90.00
#
_symmetry.space_group_name_H-M   'P 1'
#
loop_
_entity.id
_entity.type
_entity.pdbx_description
1 polymer ?
#
loop_
_entity_poly.entity_id
_entity_poly.type
_entity_poly.pdbx_seq_one_letter_code
_entity_poly.pdbx_strand_id
1 'polypeptide(L)' 'MRRPAPAATAARLVSQNSGERLDVASGSTADGATVIQYTCGSGTDQQWTRTES' A
#
# COMPACT_ATOMS: atom_id res chain seq x y z
N MET A 1 6.01 -23.17 14.43
CA MET A 1 6.36 -23.30 13.00
C MET A 1 5.79 -22.08 12.28
N ARG A 2 6.61 -21.21 11.67
CA ARG A 2 6.11 -20.06 10.91
C ARG A 2 5.71 -20.60 9.54
N ARG A 3 4.41 -20.63 9.22
CA ARG A 3 3.93 -21.01 7.89
C ARG A 3 4.58 -20.04 6.89
N PRO A 4 5.18 -20.50 5.78
CA PRO A 4 5.55 -19.58 4.71
C PRO A 4 4.26 -18.87 4.31
N ALA A 5 4.21 -17.54 4.46
CA ALA A 5 3.08 -16.79 3.92
C ALA A 5 3.08 -17.04 2.41
N PRO A 6 1.94 -17.40 1.80
CA PRO A 6 1.84 -17.40 0.34
C PRO A 6 2.36 -16.05 -0.16
N ALA A 7 3.16 -16.04 -1.24
CA ALA A 7 3.74 -14.82 -1.80
C ALA A 7 2.63 -13.76 -1.88
N ALA A 8 2.70 -12.79 -0.98
CA ALA A 8 1.50 -12.04 -0.63
C ALA A 8 1.22 -11.04 -1.77
N THR A 9 0.16 -11.33 -2.52
CA THR A 9 -0.24 -10.58 -3.71
C THR A 9 -0.42 -9.11 -3.36
N ALA A 10 0.23 -8.23 -4.12
CA ALA A 10 0.06 -6.80 -3.96
C ALA A 10 -1.39 -6.38 -4.25
N ALA A 11 -1.99 -5.65 -3.33
CA ALA A 11 -3.37 -5.18 -3.38
C ALA A 11 -3.44 -3.65 -3.34
N ARG A 12 -4.55 -3.10 -3.83
CA ARG A 12 -4.85 -1.67 -3.75
C ARG A 12 -5.77 -1.44 -2.56
N LEU A 13 -5.40 -0.52 -1.67
CA LEU A 13 -6.22 -0.12 -0.53
C LEU A 13 -6.94 1.18 -0.88
N VAL A 14 -8.27 1.14 -0.96
CA VAL A 14 -9.12 2.27 -1.37
C VAL A 14 -9.94 2.76 -0.18
N SER A 15 -9.88 4.05 0.10
CA SER A 15 -10.72 4.75 1.07
C SER A 15 -12.17 4.70 0.60
N GLN A 16 -13.06 4.16 1.44
CA GLN A 16 -14.50 4.12 1.13
C GLN A 16 -15.14 5.51 1.12
N ASN A 17 -14.54 6.48 1.81
CA ASN A 17 -15.08 7.84 1.91
C ASN A 17 -14.76 8.69 0.67
N SER A 18 -13.55 8.55 0.11
CA SER A 18 -13.08 9.40 -1.00
C SER A 18 -12.93 8.65 -2.33
N GLY A 19 -12.85 7.33 -2.32
CA GLY A 19 -12.48 6.53 -3.50
C GLY A 19 -11.00 6.61 -3.87
N GLU A 20 -10.19 7.31 -3.07
CA GLU A 20 -8.74 7.45 -3.26
C GLU A 20 -7.96 6.28 -2.66
N ARG A 21 -6.72 6.10 -3.10
CA ARG A 21 -5.86 5.01 -2.62
C ARG A 21 -4.88 5.46 -1.55
N LEU A 22 -4.53 4.51 -0.69
CA LEU A 22 -3.38 4.63 0.19
C LEU A 22 -2.10 4.73 -0.66
N ASP A 23 -1.35 5.79 -0.47
CA ASP A 23 -0.24 6.23 -1.34
C ASP A 23 0.94 6.70 -0.48
N VAL A 24 2.17 6.42 -0.92
CA VAL A 24 3.38 6.97 -0.30
C VAL A 24 3.75 8.28 -1.01
N ALA A 25 3.70 9.39 -0.28
CA ALA A 25 3.90 10.72 -0.85
C ALA A 25 5.18 10.81 -1.69
N SER A 26 5.02 11.22 -2.95
CA SER A 26 6.10 11.33 -3.95
C SER A 26 6.89 10.05 -4.22
N GLY A 27 6.35 8.88 -3.87
CA GLY A 27 7.04 7.59 -4.01
C GLY A 27 8.28 7.44 -3.13
N SER A 28 8.34 8.15 -2.00
CA SER A 28 9.52 8.14 -1.11
C SER A 28 9.84 6.73 -0.60
N THR A 29 11.12 6.38 -0.63
CA THR A 29 11.65 5.13 -0.06
C THR A 29 12.33 5.34 1.30
N ALA A 30 12.32 6.56 1.83
CA ALA A 30 12.94 6.89 3.10
C ALA A 30 12.12 6.37 4.28
N ASP A 31 12.81 6.02 5.37
CA ASP A 31 12.15 5.70 6.63
C ASP A 31 11.30 6.88 7.12
N GLY A 32 10.08 6.59 7.58
CA GLY A 32 9.13 7.63 7.97
C GLY A 32 8.48 8.36 6.80
N ALA A 33 8.55 7.83 5.57
CA ALA A 33 7.80 8.35 4.44
C ALA A 33 6.33 8.58 4.79
N THR A 34 5.82 9.76 4.40
CA THR A 34 4.44 10.13 4.68
C THR A 34 3.49 9.32 3.81
N VAL A 35 2.47 8.74 4.45
CA VAL A 35 1.39 8.01 3.77
C VAL A 35 0.16 8.91 3.68
N ILE A 36 -0.40 9.05 2.49
CA ILE A 36 -1.52 9.92 2.17
C ILE A 36 -2.65 9.15 1.46
N GLN A 37 -3.77 9.82 1.22
CA GLN A 37 -4.76 9.40 0.24
C GLN A 37 -4.55 10.21 -1.03
N TYR A 38 -4.47 9.52 -2.16
CA TYR A 38 -4.25 10.18 -3.45
C TYR A 38 -5.04 9.52 -4.57
N THR A 39 -5.25 10.28 -5.63
CA THR A 39 -5.97 9.82 -6.82
C THR A 39 -5.39 8.51 -7.34
N CYS A 40 -6.28 7.59 -7.73
CA CYS A 40 -5.92 6.26 -8.19
C CYS A 40 -4.96 6.28 -9.40
N GLY A 41 -3.72 5.82 -9.21
CA GLY A 41 -2.69 5.67 -10.25
C GLY A 41 -2.34 4.21 -10.58
N SER A 42 -1.19 4.01 -11.21
CA SER A 42 -0.59 2.68 -11.47
C SER A 42 0.78 2.49 -10.82
N GLY A 43 1.28 3.49 -10.09
CA GLY A 43 2.56 3.44 -9.41
C GLY A 43 2.63 2.36 -8.32
N THR A 44 3.86 1.99 -7.97
CA THR A 44 4.14 0.99 -6.93
C THR A 44 3.90 1.51 -5.52
N ASP A 45 3.94 2.83 -5.35
CA ASP A 45 3.58 3.60 -4.15
C ASP A 45 2.11 3.42 -3.72
N GLN A 46 1.26 2.84 -4.56
CA GLN A 46 -0.15 2.51 -4.25
C GLN A 46 -0.42 1.00 -4.16
N GLN A 47 0.61 0.16 -4.07
CA GLN A 47 0.52 -1.30 -4.07
C GLN A 47 1.03 -1.87 -2.75
N TRP A 48 0.15 -2.55 -2.01
CA TRP A 48 0.39 -2.95 -0.63
C TRP A 48 0.26 -4.44 -0.43
N THR A 49 1.20 -5.00 0.32
CA THR A 49 1.15 -6.39 0.76
C THR A 49 0.75 -6.42 2.23
N ARG A 50 -0.27 -7.20 2.57
CA ARG A 50 -0.65 -7.42 3.98
C ARG A 50 0.24 -8.52 4.56
N THR A 51 0.82 -8.25 5.73
CA THR A 51 1.45 -9.28 6.54
C THR A 51 0.44 -9.81 7.56
N GLU A 52 0.47 -11.11 7.79
CA GLU A 52 -0.38 -11.71 8.82
C GLU A 52 0.09 -11.30 10.23
N SER A 53 -0.83 -11.28 11.18
CA SER A 53 -0.60 -10.90 12.59
C SER A 53 -0.17 -12.08 13.44
#